data_AF-A0A534Q3Y7-F1
#
_entry.id   AF-A0A534Q3Y7-F1
#
_cell.length_a   1.000
_cell.length_b   1.000
_cell.length_c   1.000
_cell.angle_alpha   90.00
_cell.angle_beta   90.00
_cell.angle_gamma   90.00
#
_symmetry.space_group_name_H-M   'P 1'
#
loop_
_entity.id
_entity.type
_entity.pdbx_description
1 polymer ?
#
loop_
_entity_poly.entity_id
_entity_poly.type
_entity_poly.pdbx_seq_one_letter_code
_entity_poly.pdbx_strand_id
1 'polypeptide(L)'
;MRTRLARNRRAAFTLIELLVVIAIIGVLAAIAIPQFLSRQGKAYDARVTTDARNAAAADLPGMSVSTGVTCTATAAGAAFSVQTSHPSASRSCTWSSASSPSLSCP
;
A
#
# COMPACT_ATOMS: atom_id res chain seq x y z
N MET A 1 30.49 39.49 52.93
CA MET A 1 29.42 39.32 51.92
C MET A 1 29.08 37.83 51.84
N ARG A 2 28.00 37.38 52.50
CA ARG A 2 27.64 35.95 52.61
C ARG A 2 27.03 35.45 51.30
N THR A 3 27.73 34.58 50.58
CA THR A 3 27.23 33.92 49.38
C THR A 3 26.20 32.84 49.75
N ARG A 4 24.95 33.02 49.32
CA ARG A 4 23.91 31.99 49.45
C ARG A 4 24.14 30.92 48.37
N LEU A 5 24.56 29.73 48.79
CA LEU A 5 24.62 28.55 47.92
C LEU A 5 23.19 28.13 47.51
N ALA A 6 22.88 28.23 46.22
CA ALA A 6 21.63 27.78 45.65
C ALA A 6 21.49 26.26 45.86
N ARG A 7 20.49 25.85 46.66
CA ARG A 7 20.22 24.44 46.93
C ARG A 7 19.61 23.82 45.67
N ASN A 8 20.42 23.09 44.90
CA ASN A 8 19.97 22.27 43.78
C ASN A 8 18.93 21.25 44.29
N ARG A 9 17.65 21.55 44.10
CA ARG A 9 16.55 20.61 44.32
C ARG A 9 16.65 19.57 43.20
N ARG A 10 17.22 18.41 43.52
CA ARG A 10 17.10 17.23 42.64
C ARG A 10 15.61 16.90 42.58
N ALA A 11 14.98 17.10 41.43
CA ALA A 11 13.61 16.67 41.17
C ALA A 11 13.61 15.13 41.19
N ALA A 12 13.07 14.54 42.26
CA ALA A 12 12.81 13.12 42.31
C ALA A 12 11.51 12.86 41.55
N PHE A 13 11.61 12.14 40.43
CA PHE A 13 10.45 11.67 39.66
C PHE A 13 9.64 10.74 40.56
N THR A 14 8.35 11.02 40.73
CA THR A 14 7.51 10.22 41.61
C THR A 14 7.08 8.93 40.90
N LEU A 15 6.94 7.82 41.63
CA LEU A 15 6.44 6.57 41.06
C LEU A 15 5.02 6.73 40.47
N ILE A 16 4.23 7.64 41.04
CA ILE A 16 2.88 7.96 40.55
C ILE A 16 2.90 8.67 39.18
N GLU A 17 3.90 9.52 38.91
CA GLU A 17 4.07 10.13 37.58
C GLU A 17 4.34 9.06 36.52
N LEU A 18 5.24 8.09 36.80
CA LEU A 18 5.48 7.01 35.84
C LEU A 18 4.26 6.10 35.67
N LEU A 19 3.50 5.85 36.74
CA LEU A 19 2.29 5.01 36.70
C LEU A 19 1.21 5.60 35.80
N VAL A 20 0.94 6.91 35.89
CA VAL A 20 -0.04 7.57 35.02
C VAL A 20 0.42 7.57 33.56
N VAL A 21 1.72 7.73 33.31
CA VAL A 21 2.27 7.75 31.94
C VAL A 21 2.09 6.41 31.25
N ILE A 22 2.43 5.29 31.91
CA ILE A 22 2.23 3.96 31.31
C ILE A 22 0.74 3.64 31.11
N ALA A 23 -0.15 4.15 31.97
CA ALA A 23 -1.59 4.00 31.81
C ALA A 23 -2.08 4.73 30.54
N ILE A 24 -1.63 5.96 30.31
CA ILE A 24 -2.00 6.73 29.10
C ILE A 24 -1.43 6.07 27.83
N ILE A 25 -0.15 5.66 27.85
CA ILE A 25 0.47 4.96 26.71
C ILE A 25 -0.26 3.63 26.43
N GLY A 26 -0.70 2.90 27.46
CA GLY A 26 -1.47 1.67 27.31
C GLY A 26 -2.79 1.88 26.57
N VAL A 27 -3.55 2.94 26.91
CA VAL A 27 -4.81 3.28 26.22
C VAL A 27 -4.55 3.64 24.75
N LEU A 28 -3.52 4.45 24.47
CA LEU A 28 -3.17 4.84 23.10
C LEU A 28 -2.72 3.62 22.28
N ALA A 29 -1.89 2.74 22.85
CA ALA A 29 -1.38 1.55 22.19
C ALA A 29 -2.51 0.55 21.85
N ALA A 30 -3.50 0.40 22.73
CA ALA A 30 -4.64 -0.49 22.51
C ALA A 30 -5.43 -0.15 21.22
N ILE A 31 -5.55 1.14 20.88
CA ILE A 31 -6.23 1.59 19.65
C ILE A 31 -5.28 1.64 18.46
N ALA A 32 -4.05 2.11 18.67
CA ALA A 32 -3.10 2.35 17.60
C ALA A 32 -2.55 1.06 16.96
N ILE A 33 -2.25 0.03 17.77
CA ILE A 33 -1.67 -1.24 17.30
C ILE A 33 -2.56 -1.95 16.26
N PRO A 34 -3.85 -2.23 16.52
CA PRO A 34 -4.68 -2.93 15.54
C PRO A 34 -4.88 -2.12 14.25
N GLN A 35 -5.00 -0.79 14.36
CA GLN A 35 -5.10 0.08 13.20
C GLN A 35 -3.82 0.10 12.37
N PHE A 36 -2.65 0.11 13.00
CA PHE A 36 -1.37 0.07 12.33
C PHE A 36 -1.17 -1.23 11.55
N LEU A 37 -1.47 -2.38 12.17
CA LEU A 37 -1.38 -3.69 11.52
C LEU A 37 -2.31 -3.79 10.30
N SER A 38 -3.55 -3.32 10.41
CA SER A 38 -4.50 -3.29 9.28
C SER A 38 -4.02 -2.37 8.14
N ARG A 39 -3.47 -1.20 8.47
CA ARG A 39 -2.95 -0.25 7.47
C ARG A 39 -1.71 -0.78 6.77
N GLN A 40 -0.85 -1.52 7.48
CA GLN A 40 0.35 -2.12 6.90
C GLN A 40 0.00 -3.17 5.84
N GLY A 41 -0.95 -4.07 6.13
CA GLY A 41 -1.42 -5.07 5.17
C GLY A 41 -2.03 -4.42 3.92
N LYS A 42 -2.94 -3.47 4.10
CA LYS A 42 -3.56 -2.72 2.98
C LYS A 42 -2.53 -1.95 2.14
N ALA A 43 -1.51 -1.37 2.78
CA ALA A 43 -0.44 -0.68 2.07
C ALA A 43 0.44 -1.65 1.27
N TYR A 44 0.66 -2.86 1.77
CA TYR A 44 1.36 -3.93 1.05
C TYR A 44 0.57 -4.38 -0.18
N ASP A 45 -0.73 -4.69 -0.01
CA ASP A 45 -1.60 -5.11 -1.12
C ASP A 45 -1.72 -4.02 -2.21
N ALA A 46 -1.82 -2.76 -1.80
CA ALA A 46 -1.85 -1.62 -2.71
C ALA A 46 -0.52 -1.47 -3.47
N ARG A 47 0.62 -1.69 -2.81
CA ARG A 47 1.95 -1.67 -3.45
C ARG A 47 2.08 -2.79 -4.47
N VAL A 48 1.74 -4.03 -4.11
CA VAL A 48 1.80 -5.18 -5.02
C VAL A 48 0.90 -4.96 -6.24
N THR A 49 -0.31 -4.45 -6.03
CA THR A 49 -1.24 -4.13 -7.13
C THR A 49 -0.68 -3.05 -8.06
N THR A 50 -0.06 -2.01 -7.48
CA THR A 50 0.56 -0.91 -8.25
C THR A 50 1.76 -1.40 -9.03
N ASP A 51 2.61 -2.22 -8.42
CA ASP A 51 3.81 -2.76 -9.04
C ASP A 51 3.45 -3.72 -10.19
N ALA A 52 2.47 -4.59 -9.98
CA ALA A 52 1.93 -5.46 -11.03
C ALA A 52 1.34 -4.67 -12.21
N ARG A 53 0.64 -3.55 -11.94
CA ARG A 53 0.15 -2.66 -13.00
C ARG A 53 1.28 -1.97 -13.74
N ASN A 54 2.29 -1.49 -13.03
CA ASN A 54 3.45 -0.83 -13.63
C ASN A 54 4.24 -1.82 -14.51
N ALA A 55 4.41 -3.06 -14.07
CA ALA A 55 5.05 -4.11 -14.85
C ALA A 55 4.22 -4.46 -16.11
N ALA A 56 2.90 -4.63 -15.98
CA ALA A 56 2.04 -4.88 -17.14
C ALA A 56 2.02 -3.72 -18.14
N ALA A 57 2.06 -2.47 -17.65
CA ALA A 57 2.13 -1.29 -18.50
C ALA A 57 3.51 -1.11 -19.16
N ALA A 58 4.58 -1.64 -18.56
CA ALA A 58 5.93 -1.60 -19.13
C ALA A 58 6.11 -2.59 -20.29
N ASP A 59 5.51 -3.78 -20.19
CA ASP A 59 5.68 -4.84 -21.20
C ASP A 59 4.63 -4.81 -22.32
N LEU A 60 3.44 -4.27 -22.10
CA LEU A 60 2.40 -4.21 -23.14
C LEU A 60 2.21 -2.80 -23.72
N PRO A 61 2.53 -2.58 -25.01
CA PRO A 61 2.30 -1.30 -25.66
C PRO A 61 0.79 -0.98 -25.69
N GLY A 62 0.41 0.14 -25.08
CA GLY A 62 -0.96 0.68 -25.12
C GLY A 62 -1.90 0.24 -23.99
N MET A 63 -1.40 -0.49 -22.98
CA MET A 63 -2.23 -0.94 -21.86
C MET A 63 -2.13 -0.01 -20.64
N SER A 64 -3.16 0.79 -20.41
CA SER A 64 -3.32 1.62 -19.20
C SER A 64 -4.44 1.05 -18.31
N VAL A 65 -4.11 0.57 -17.11
CA VAL A 65 -5.09 -0.02 -16.17
C VAL A 65 -5.49 1.02 -15.13
N SER A 66 -6.75 1.45 -15.12
CA SER A 66 -7.28 2.38 -14.12
C SER A 66 -7.61 1.69 -12.78
N THR A 67 -7.74 2.48 -11.71
CA THR A 67 -8.05 1.96 -10.37
C THR A 67 -9.42 1.26 -10.33
N GLY A 68 -9.42 -0.02 -9.94
CA GLY A 68 -10.64 -0.84 -9.85
C GLY A 68 -10.86 -1.77 -11.06
N VAL A 69 -10.02 -1.67 -12.08
CA VAL A 69 -10.06 -2.57 -13.24
C VAL A 69 -9.32 -3.86 -12.93
N THR A 70 -9.96 -5.00 -13.19
CA THR A 70 -9.33 -6.33 -13.16
C THR A 70 -8.83 -6.68 -14.55
N CYS A 71 -7.62 -7.23 -14.63
CA CYS A 71 -7.02 -7.68 -15.88
C CYS A 71 -6.86 -9.19 -15.84
N THR A 72 -7.39 -9.88 -16.85
CA THR A 72 -7.24 -11.33 -17.01
C THR A 72 -6.50 -11.58 -18.31
N ALA A 73 -5.33 -12.22 -18.22
CA ALA A 73 -4.57 -12.66 -19.39
C ALA A 73 -4.79 -14.16 -19.60
N THR A 74 -5.22 -14.56 -20.80
CA THR A 74 -5.43 -15.97 -21.17
C THR A 74 -4.51 -16.31 -22.33
N ALA A 75 -3.65 -17.32 -22.15
CA ALA A 75 -2.79 -17.82 -23.21
C ALA A 75 -3.57 -18.78 -24.13
N ALA A 76 -3.40 -18.63 -25.45
CA ALA A 76 -4.02 -19.48 -26.47
C ALA A 76 -3.02 -19.71 -27.63
N GLY A 77 -2.21 -20.76 -27.54
CA GLY A 77 -1.23 -21.10 -28.59
C GLY A 77 -0.19 -20.00 -28.81
N ALA A 78 -0.08 -19.49 -30.05
CA ALA A 78 0.81 -18.37 -30.42
C ALA A 78 0.22 -16.98 -30.11
N ALA A 79 -0.87 -16.91 -29.35
CA ALA A 79 -1.53 -15.67 -28.96
C ALA A 79 -1.79 -15.64 -27.45
N PHE A 80 -1.98 -14.44 -26.91
CA PHE A 80 -2.56 -14.23 -25.60
C PHE A 80 -3.62 -13.14 -25.69
N SER A 81 -4.74 -13.30 -25.00
CA SER A 81 -5.77 -12.26 -24.88
C SER A 81 -5.72 -11.63 -23.51
N VAL A 82 -5.84 -10.30 -23.45
CA VAL A 82 -5.95 -9.53 -22.22
C VAL A 82 -7.33 -8.89 -22.16
N GLN A 83 -8.12 -9.27 -21.17
CA GLN A 83 -9.41 -8.65 -20.89
C GLN A 83 -9.28 -7.77 -19.66
N THR A 84 -9.62 -6.50 -19.84
CA THR A 84 -9.76 -5.53 -18.75
C THR A 84 -11.25 -5.36 -18.44
N SER A 85 -11.66 -5.54 -17.20
CA SER A 85 -13.06 -5.42 -16.79
C SER A 85 -13.24 -4.37 -15.70
N HIS A 86 -14.20 -3.47 -15.93
CA HIS A 86 -14.71 -2.47 -14.99
C HIS A 86 -16.23 -2.68 -14.83
N PRO A 87 -16.86 -2.34 -13.69
CA PRO A 87 -18.30 -2.47 -13.50
C PRO A 87 -19.15 -1.75 -14.57
N SER A 88 -18.59 -0.72 -15.21
CA SER A 88 -19.28 0.08 -16.23
C SER A 88 -18.93 -0.31 -17.68
N ALA A 89 -17.83 -1.03 -17.91
CA ALA A 89 -17.39 -1.42 -19.25
C ALA A 89 -16.29 -2.49 -19.17
N SER A 90 -16.24 -3.40 -20.14
CA SER A 90 -15.10 -4.29 -20.36
C SER A 90 -14.49 -4.05 -21.73
N ARG A 91 -13.15 -4.14 -21.82
CA ARG A 91 -12.40 -4.04 -23.08
C ARG A 91 -11.40 -5.18 -23.17
N SER A 92 -11.38 -5.86 -24.32
CA SER A 92 -10.48 -6.99 -24.59
C SER A 92 -9.55 -6.66 -25.73
N CYS A 93 -8.24 -6.81 -25.54
CA CYS A 93 -7.25 -6.76 -26.60
C CYS A 93 -6.63 -8.15 -26.78
N THR A 94 -6.48 -8.59 -28.02
CA THR A 94 -5.80 -9.85 -28.34
C THR A 94 -4.45 -9.54 -28.95
N TRP A 95 -3.41 -10.12 -28.37
CA TRP A 95 -2.07 -10.06 -28.89
C TRP A 95 -1.69 -11.40 -29.55
N SER A 96 -1.10 -11.35 -30.74
CA SER A 96 -0.61 -12.53 -31.46
C SER A 96 0.81 -12.30 -31.94
N SER A 97 1.74 -13.20 -31.56
CA SER A 97 3.13 -13.17 -32.07
C SER A 97 3.23 -13.59 -33.52
N ALA A 98 2.16 -14.16 -34.08
CA ALA A 98 2.11 -14.76 -35.40
C ALA A 98 1.74 -13.79 -36.54
N SER A 99 1.30 -12.55 -36.24
CA SER A 99 0.83 -11.59 -37.25
C SER A 99 1.23 -10.15 -36.91
N SER A 100 1.38 -9.30 -37.94
CA SER A 100 1.66 -7.86 -37.81
C SER A 100 0.47 -7.04 -38.30
N PRO A 101 -0.04 -6.06 -37.52
CA PRO A 101 0.37 -5.72 -36.16
C PRO A 101 -0.04 -6.80 -35.16
N SER A 102 0.82 -7.04 -34.17
CA SER A 102 0.66 -8.11 -33.17
C SER A 102 -0.40 -7.80 -32.11
N LEU A 103 -1.06 -6.63 -32.17
CA LEU A 103 -2.09 -6.21 -31.23
C LEU A 103 -3.38 -5.86 -31.98
N SER A 104 -4.50 -6.48 -31.57
CA SER A 104 -5.84 -6.17 -32.05
C SER A 104 -6.75 -5.82 -30.87
N CYS A 105 -7.34 -4.64 -30.88
CA CYS A 105 -8.36 -4.21 -29.92
C CYS A 105 -9.62 -3.82 -30.71
N PRO A 106 -10.83 -4.03 -30.15
CA PRO A 106 -12.07 -3.48 -30.71
C PRO A 106 -12.14 -1.95 -30.58
#